data_AF-A0A814S496-F1
#
_entry.id   AF-A0A814S496-F1
#
_cell.length_a   1.000
_cell.length_b   1.000
_cell.length_c   1.000
_cell.angle_alpha   90.00
_cell.angle_beta   90.00
_cell.angle_gamma   90.00
#
_symmetry.space_group_name_H-M   'P 1'
#
loop_
_entity.id
_entity.type
_entity.pdbx_description
1 polymer ?
#
loop_
_entity_poly.entity_id
_entity_poly.type
_entity_poly.pdbx_seq_one_letter_code
_entity_poly.pdbx_strand_id
1 'polypeptide(L)'
;MGIASTQVTTIPSTTKITNTMMNKNVQTSTSTQSVFWNIDKPLNTARSSFGSALLANGQVLIAGGQITPTTATQGTEVYSSTGWQLVPSMTFSHAYHTVTAVANNTKVLAAGSTTPHG
;
A
#
# COMPACT_ATOMS: atom_id res chain seq x y z
N MET A 1 26.84 7.88 21.02
CA MET A 1 26.26 7.39 19.76
C MET A 1 24.76 7.29 20.01
N GLY A 2 24.01 8.33 19.63
CA GLY A 2 22.64 8.56 20.12
C GLY A 2 21.61 7.85 19.26
N ILE A 3 20.77 7.03 19.87
CA ILE A 3 19.51 6.59 19.28
C ILE A 3 18.43 7.60 19.66
N ALA A 4 17.90 8.32 18.67
CA ALA A 4 16.80 9.24 18.87
C ALA A 4 15.54 8.44 19.23
N SER A 5 15.03 8.71 20.44
CA SER A 5 13.74 8.23 20.92
C SER A 5 12.63 8.91 20.11
N THR A 6 11.84 8.14 19.36
CA THR A 6 10.68 8.67 18.63
C THR A 6 9.44 8.50 19.50
N GLN A 7 8.83 9.62 19.86
CA GLN A 7 7.71 9.71 20.78
C GLN A 7 6.45 9.05 20.21
N VAL A 8 5.83 8.17 21.00
CA VAL A 8 4.54 7.55 20.71
C VAL A 8 3.44 8.58 20.94
N THR A 9 2.78 9.03 19.87
CA THR A 9 1.54 9.82 19.99
C THR A 9 0.38 8.86 20.18
N THR A 10 -0.20 8.82 21.38
CA THR A 10 -1.37 8.00 21.68
C THR A 10 -2.62 8.58 21.02
N ILE A 11 -3.41 7.74 20.34
CA ILE A 11 -4.75 8.11 19.88
C ILE A 11 -5.74 7.70 20.98
N PRO A 12 -6.54 8.61 21.55
CA PRO A 12 -7.56 8.23 22.52
C PRO A 12 -8.69 7.48 21.81
N SER A 13 -8.86 6.19 22.14
CA SER A 13 -10.03 5.40 21.72
C SER A 13 -11.26 5.86 22.50
N THR A 14 -12.24 6.47 21.83
CA THR A 14 -13.55 6.76 22.43
C THR A 14 -14.34 5.47 22.59
N THR A 15 -14.31 4.86 23.77
CA THR A 15 -15.17 3.73 24.08
C THR A 15 -16.50 4.23 24.64
N LYS A 16 -17.59 4.06 23.90
CA LYS A 16 -18.95 4.20 24.45
C LYS A 16 -19.31 2.89 25.15
N ILE A 17 -18.98 2.76 26.43
CA ILE A 17 -19.51 1.67 27.27
C ILE A 17 -20.89 2.14 27.77
N THR A 18 -21.95 1.40 27.49
CA THR A 18 -23.21 1.53 28.24
C THR A 18 -23.58 0.15 28.75
N ASN A 19 -23.26 -0.10 30.02
CA ASN A 19 -23.66 -1.34 30.69
C ASN A 19 -24.93 -1.06 31.50
N THR A 20 -26.06 -1.59 31.05
CA THR A 20 -27.26 -1.74 31.89
C THR A 20 -27.40 -3.22 32.23
N MET A 21 -27.00 -3.54 33.46
CA MET A 21 -27.37 -4.73 34.25
C MET A 21 -26.75 -6.08 33.82
N MET A 22 -25.54 -6.38 34.28
CA MET A 22 -25.15 -7.68 34.90
C MET A 22 -23.69 -7.66 35.39
N ASN A 23 -23.51 -7.96 36.68
CA ASN A 23 -22.23 -8.12 37.37
C ASN A 23 -21.42 -9.29 36.78
N LYS A 24 -20.36 -8.99 36.02
CA LYS A 24 -19.23 -9.91 35.83
C LYS A 24 -17.95 -9.09 35.88
N ASN A 25 -17.05 -9.49 36.77
CA ASN A 25 -15.68 -9.00 36.89
C ASN A 25 -15.00 -9.00 35.51
N VAL A 26 -14.99 -7.86 34.84
CA VAL A 26 -14.11 -7.66 33.69
C VAL A 26 -12.81 -7.12 34.26
N GLN A 27 -11.82 -8.01 34.39
CA GLN A 27 -10.42 -7.60 34.47
C GLN A 27 -10.18 -6.64 33.29
N THR A 28 -10.07 -5.34 33.58
CA THR A 28 -9.69 -4.35 32.58
C THR A 28 -8.21 -4.51 32.33
N SER A 29 -7.85 -5.56 31.60
CA SER A 29 -6.55 -5.68 30.97
C SER A 29 -6.50 -4.59 29.91
N THR A 30 -6.05 -3.39 30.31
CA THR A 30 -5.62 -2.35 29.38
C THR A 30 -4.36 -2.88 28.68
N SER A 31 -4.56 -3.83 27.77
CA SER A 31 -3.58 -4.16 26.75
C SER A 31 -3.53 -2.94 25.84
N THR A 32 -2.56 -2.06 26.08
CA THR A 32 -2.08 -1.13 25.06
C THR A 32 -1.56 -1.99 23.91
N GLN A 33 -2.48 -2.39 23.02
CA GLN A 33 -2.14 -3.01 21.76
C GLN A 33 -1.42 -1.97 20.93
N SER A 34 -0.13 -2.19 20.72
CA SER A 34 0.62 -1.49 19.71
C SER A 34 0.08 -1.91 18.34
N VAL A 35 -0.59 -0.98 17.66
CA VAL A 35 -1.01 -1.19 16.28
C VAL A 35 0.20 -0.95 15.39
N PHE A 36 0.91 -2.03 15.07
CA PHE A 36 1.92 -2.01 14.01
C PHE A 36 1.25 -2.35 12.69
N TRP A 37 1.48 -1.53 11.67
CA TRP A 37 1.12 -1.89 10.30
C TRP A 37 2.01 -3.06 9.86
N ASN A 38 1.45 -4.28 9.89
CA ASN A 38 2.13 -5.44 9.34
C ASN A 38 1.90 -5.48 7.83
N ILE A 39 2.97 -5.52 7.03
CA ILE A 39 2.86 -5.73 5.59
C ILE A 39 2.60 -7.23 5.37
N ASP A 40 1.34 -7.65 5.49
CA ASP A 40 0.96 -9.08 5.39
C ASP A 40 1.18 -9.66 4.00
N LYS A 41 1.18 -8.80 2.98
CA LYS A 41 1.24 -9.16 1.56
C LYS A 41 2.24 -8.24 0.85
N PRO A 42 3.53 -8.62 0.77
CA PRO A 42 4.50 -7.86 0.00
C PRO A 42 4.21 -7.95 -1.50
N LEU A 43 4.82 -7.06 -2.28
CA LEU A 43 4.83 -7.16 -3.74
C LEU A 43 5.52 -8.45 -4.19
N ASN A 44 5.06 -9.01 -5.29
CA ASN A 44 5.72 -10.16 -5.93
C ASN A 44 7.10 -9.77 -6.47
N THR A 45 7.23 -8.52 -6.94
CA THR A 45 8.52 -7.96 -7.34
C THR A 45 8.80 -6.69 -6.55
N ALA A 46 9.82 -6.75 -5.70
CA ALA A 46 10.33 -5.59 -4.98
C ALA A 46 10.77 -4.51 -5.97
N ARG A 47 10.28 -3.29 -5.77
CA ARG A 47 10.53 -2.17 -6.67
C ARG A 47 10.33 -0.82 -6.00
N SER A 48 10.99 0.20 -6.53
CA SER A 48 10.81 1.61 -6.17
C SER A 48 10.38 2.43 -7.40
N SER A 49 10.03 3.70 -7.21
CA SER A 49 9.74 4.63 -8.32
C SER A 49 8.66 4.14 -9.31
N PHE A 50 7.71 3.33 -8.82
CA PHE A 50 6.56 2.84 -9.56
C PHE A 50 5.43 3.87 -9.53
N GLY A 51 4.54 3.84 -10.51
CA GLY A 51 3.30 4.60 -10.45
C GLY A 51 2.19 3.75 -9.83
N SER A 52 1.27 4.40 -9.11
CA SER A 52 0.10 3.75 -8.49
C SER A 52 -1.21 4.46 -8.86
N ALA A 53 -2.29 3.69 -8.98
CA ALA A 53 -3.62 4.22 -9.23
C ALA A 53 -4.71 3.42 -8.50
N LEU A 54 -5.75 4.10 -8.02
CA LEU A 54 -6.95 3.48 -7.47
C LEU A 54 -7.97 3.22 -8.59
N LEU A 55 -8.45 1.99 -8.69
CA LEU A 55 -9.46 1.56 -9.66
C LEU A 55 -10.89 1.71 -9.07
N ALA A 56 -11.94 1.72 -9.91
CA ALA A 56 -13.34 1.95 -9.42
C ALA A 56 -13.83 0.81 -8.55
N ASN A 57 -13.31 -0.39 -8.79
CA ASN A 57 -13.62 -1.56 -8.02
C ASN A 57 -12.92 -1.58 -6.64
N GLY A 58 -12.25 -0.48 -6.26
CA GLY A 58 -11.57 -0.34 -4.97
C GLY A 58 -10.19 -1.00 -4.92
N GLN A 59 -9.71 -1.58 -6.03
CA GLN A 59 -8.38 -2.18 -6.10
C GLN A 59 -7.30 -1.13 -6.39
N VAL A 60 -6.08 -1.37 -5.90
CA VAL A 60 -4.92 -0.53 -6.19
C VAL A 60 -4.08 -1.21 -7.25
N LEU A 61 -3.81 -0.52 -8.37
CA LEU A 61 -2.87 -0.96 -9.37
C LEU A 61 -1.52 -0.28 -9.12
N ILE A 62 -0.43 -1.03 -9.23
CA ILE A 62 0.91 -0.50 -9.40
C ILE A 62 1.47 -0.94 -10.75
N ALA A 63 2.20 -0.06 -11.42
CA ALA A 63 2.84 -0.38 -12.68
C ALA A 63 4.27 0.14 -12.72
N GLY A 64 5.13 -0.62 -13.39
CA GLY A 64 6.53 -0.29 -13.62
C GLY A 64 7.34 -0.12 -12.34
N GLY A 65 8.28 0.81 -12.35
CA GLY A 65 9.24 1.04 -11.29
C GLY A 65 10.63 0.49 -11.62
N GLN A 66 11.50 0.53 -10.62
CA GLN A 66 12.88 0.06 -10.67
C GLN A 66 13.08 -1.12 -9.73
N ILE A 67 13.60 -2.22 -10.26
CA ILE A 67 14.00 -3.40 -9.45
C ILE A 67 15.42 -3.20 -8.92
N THR A 68 16.26 -2.52 -9.71
CA THR A 68 17.60 -2.06 -9.33
C THR A 68 17.76 -0.60 -9.76
N PRO A 69 18.78 0.13 -9.29
CA PRO A 69 19.00 1.53 -9.69
C PRO A 69 19.08 1.77 -11.21
N THR A 70 19.43 0.74 -11.99
CA THR A 70 19.58 0.82 -13.45
C THR A 70 18.57 -0.02 -14.23
N THR A 71 17.78 -0.87 -13.55
CA THR A 71 16.82 -1.77 -14.21
C THR A 71 15.39 -1.35 -13.91
N ALA A 72 14.73 -0.79 -14.93
CA ALA A 72 13.29 -0.57 -14.91
C ALA A 72 12.53 -1.86 -15.26
N THR A 73 11.28 -1.96 -14.80
CA THR A 73 10.40 -3.10 -15.08
C THR A 73 9.14 -2.67 -15.80
N GLN A 74 8.58 -3.59 -16.59
CA GLN A 74 7.25 -3.48 -17.18
C GLN A 74 6.16 -4.13 -16.32
N GLY A 75 6.56 -4.80 -15.23
CA GLY A 75 5.65 -5.57 -14.39
C GLY A 75 4.55 -4.71 -13.80
N THR A 76 3.35 -5.27 -13.73
CA THR A 76 2.16 -4.62 -13.19
C THR A 76 1.53 -5.55 -12.16
N GLU A 77 1.11 -5.01 -11.03
CA GLU A 77 0.50 -5.78 -9.94
C GLU A 77 -0.75 -5.06 -9.43
N VAL A 78 -1.78 -5.81 -9.07
CA VAL A 78 -3.01 -5.29 -8.47
C VAL A 78 -3.19 -5.82 -7.06
N TYR A 79 -3.60 -4.96 -6.14
CA TYR A 79 -3.95 -5.37 -4.78
C TYR A 79 -5.39 -5.89 -4.75
N SER A 80 -5.54 -7.13 -4.30
CA SER A 80 -6.82 -7.82 -4.12
C SER A 80 -7.02 -8.25 -2.66
N SER A 81 -8.17 -8.85 -2.34
CA SER A 81 -8.47 -9.35 -0.99
C SER A 81 -7.49 -10.40 -0.48
N THR A 82 -6.76 -11.09 -1.37
CA THR A 82 -5.75 -12.10 -1.01
C THR A 82 -4.32 -11.56 -1.03
N GLY A 83 -4.12 -10.30 -1.45
CA GLY A 83 -2.82 -9.64 -1.59
C GLY A 83 -2.53 -9.17 -3.01
N TRP A 84 -1.25 -8.86 -3.28
CA TRP A 84 -0.79 -8.43 -4.61
C TRP A 84 -0.79 -9.58 -5.60
N GLN A 85 -1.41 -9.37 -6.74
CA GLN A 85 -1.50 -10.34 -7.84
C GLN A 85 -0.84 -9.76 -9.09
N LEU A 86 -0.10 -10.60 -9.80
CA LEU A 86 0.47 -10.24 -11.10
C LEU A 86 -0.65 -10.10 -12.12
N VAL A 87 -0.61 -9.03 -12.91
CA VAL A 87 -1.53 -8.77 -14.02
C VAL A 87 -0.72 -8.56 -15.31
N PRO A 88 -1.36 -8.48 -16.49
CA PRO A 88 -0.65 -8.20 -17.73
C PRO A 88 0.26 -6.98 -17.59
N SER A 89 1.50 -7.13 -18.06
CA SER A 89 2.54 -6.11 -17.98
C SER A 89 2.32 -4.99 -19.00
N MET A 90 2.95 -3.84 -18.75
CA MET A 90 3.04 -2.76 -19.72
C MET A 90 3.85 -3.19 -20.94
N THR A 91 3.67 -2.50 -22.07
CA THR A 91 4.46 -2.73 -23.29
C THR A 91 5.92 -2.34 -23.12
N PHE A 92 6.19 -1.30 -22.31
CA PHE A 92 7.53 -0.78 -22.06
C PHE A 92 7.79 -0.68 -20.56
N SER A 93 9.06 -0.70 -20.17
CA SER A 93 9.46 -0.46 -18.80
C SER A 93 9.47 1.04 -18.51
N HIS A 94 8.77 1.43 -17.43
CA HIS A 94 8.67 2.82 -17.01
C HIS A 94 9.16 2.95 -15.57
N ALA A 95 10.03 3.93 -15.31
CA ALA A 95 10.42 4.35 -13.97
C ALA A 95 10.19 5.85 -13.81
N TYR A 96 9.99 6.29 -12.56
CA TYR A 96 9.76 7.69 -12.21
C TYR A 96 8.60 8.31 -13.00
N HIS A 97 7.49 7.56 -13.05
CA HIS A 97 6.31 7.89 -13.84
C HIS A 97 5.08 8.01 -12.96
N THR A 98 4.04 8.60 -13.52
CA THR A 98 2.70 8.64 -12.90
C THR A 98 1.78 7.66 -13.60
N VAL A 99 0.92 6.99 -12.84
CA VAL A 99 -0.14 6.12 -13.37
C VAL A 99 -1.46 6.73 -12.97
N THR A 100 -2.35 6.92 -13.93
CA THR A 100 -3.70 7.43 -13.71
C THR A 100 -4.70 6.42 -14.23
N ALA A 101 -5.74 6.10 -13.47
CA ALA A 101 -6.87 5.31 -13.99
C ALA A 101 -7.69 6.20 -14.94
N VAL A 102 -7.91 5.75 -16.18
CA VAL A 102 -8.61 6.54 -17.22
C VAL A 102 -9.73 5.70 -17.84
N ALA A 103 -10.90 6.33 -18.01
CA ALA A 103 -12.12 5.80 -18.63
C ALA A 103 -12.84 4.67 -17.87
N ASN A 104 -13.96 5.01 -17.22
CA ASN A 104 -14.85 4.08 -16.49
C ASN A 104 -14.10 3.08 -15.59
N ASN A 105 -12.89 3.46 -15.17
CA ASN A 105 -11.90 2.72 -14.40
C ASN A 105 -11.60 1.29 -14.92
N THR A 106 -11.60 1.10 -16.24
CA THR A 106 -11.21 -0.17 -16.89
C THR A 106 -9.85 -0.10 -17.58
N LYS A 107 -9.31 1.10 -17.78
CA LYS A 107 -7.99 1.32 -18.37
C LYS A 107 -7.12 2.15 -17.44
N VAL A 108 -5.82 2.02 -17.62
CA VAL A 108 -4.81 2.81 -16.92
C VAL A 108 -3.88 3.46 -17.92
N LEU A 109 -3.53 4.71 -17.66
CA LEU A 109 -2.57 5.49 -18.42
C LEU A 109 -1.32 5.66 -17.57
N ALA A 110 -0.20 5.15 -18.03
CA ALA A 110 1.11 5.46 -17.50
C ALA A 110 1.70 6.62 -18.33
N ALA A 111 2.03 7.74 -17.66
CA ALA A 111 2.55 8.93 -18.32
C ALA A 111 3.74 9.51 -17.56
N GLY A 112 4.70 10.03 -18.34
CA GLY A 112 6.03 10.42 -17.87
C GLY A 112 6.96 9.20 -17.75
N SER A 113 8.24 9.35 -18.05
CA SER A 113 9.28 8.42 -17.60
C SER A 113 10.64 9.07 -17.82
N THR A 114 11.62 8.72 -17.00
CA THR A 114 13.01 9.14 -17.17
C THR A 114 13.88 8.08 -17.86
N THR A 115 13.32 6.94 -18.28
CA THR A 115 14.09 5.94 -19.02
C THR A 115 14.30 6.42 -20.46
N PRO A 116 15.55 6.63 -20.92
CA PRO A 116 15.81 6.91 -22.32
C PRO A 116 15.46 5.66 -23.11
N HIS A 117 14.39 5.73 -23.90
CA HIS A 117 14.16 4.81 -25.00
C HIS A 117 13.98 5.65 -26.24
N GLY A 118 15.13 5.88 -26.88
CA GLY A 118 15.38 6.50 -28.18
C GLY A 118 16.82 6.21 -28.53
#